data_AF-A0A1G7WDI4-F1
#
_entry.id   AF-A0A1G7WDI4-F1
#
_cell.length_a   1.000
_cell.length_b   1.000
_cell.length_c   1.000
_cell.angle_alpha   90.00
_cell.angle_beta   90.00
_cell.angle_gamma   90.00
#
_symmetry.space_group_name_H-M   'P 1'
#
loop_
_entity.id
_entity.type
_entity.pdbx_description
1 polymer ?
#
loop_
_entity_poly.entity_id
_entity_poly.type
_entity_poly.pdbx_seq_one_letter_code
_entity_poly.pdbx_strand_id
1 'polypeptide(L)'
;MQAFDSDTCRELTDREVVATLAAAGRLLRSAEAVLVDATAHVMDRSDVGVAEKLTTAFGCRSVNELVQRTTRGSKVSASDLIRAARVTRRPVAPSSGEVLPAELPRMRDALGAGAVGVDGVVAVAVALAGCPGGMVGVLAADEELAACSRGEGADAAPPPCADELRQMACVWAMFLDQDGAEPRETRALRKRGITVGPCVDGLHAVRGHVLPEVAVQLRLGFDSVLNPKVEAVPAVGVPVFTTTDVETDEPLPGEADRRTRAQKQHDALAMILAAAARSLPTLGGAAPTLVVSVREEDLASGRGSAHIGGCDEPVSLSVARHVACAGAVQKVVFDAAGRCA
;
A
#
# COMPACT_ATOMS: atom_id res chain seq x y z
N MET A 1 -4.99 35.36 16.72
CA MET A 1 -6.28 34.94 17.28
C MET A 1 -6.00 34.13 18.55
N GLN A 2 -5.99 34.79 19.71
CA GLN A 2 -5.81 34.13 21.00
C GLN A 2 -7.14 33.53 21.44
N ALA A 3 -7.51 32.38 20.87
CA ALA A 3 -8.80 31.73 21.12
C ALA A 3 -8.94 31.21 22.57
N PHE A 4 -7.83 31.03 23.29
CA PHE A 4 -7.78 30.40 24.60
C PHE A 4 -7.59 31.37 25.78
N ASP A 5 -7.46 32.68 25.53
CA ASP A 5 -7.11 33.64 26.60
C ASP A 5 -8.31 34.10 27.44
N SER A 6 -9.56 33.82 27.01
CA SER A 6 -10.76 34.35 27.67
C SER A 6 -11.74 33.30 28.21
N ASP A 7 -11.47 32.00 28.06
CA ASP A 7 -12.38 30.91 28.48
C ASP A 7 -13.87 31.14 28.08
N THR A 8 -14.11 31.92 27.02
CA THR A 8 -15.40 32.55 26.68
C THR A 8 -16.50 31.51 26.44
N CYS A 9 -16.12 30.30 26.04
CA CYS A 9 -17.05 29.19 25.84
C CYS A 9 -17.69 28.69 27.15
N ARG A 10 -17.09 28.95 28.33
CA ARG A 10 -17.64 28.52 29.63
C ARG A 10 -18.86 29.31 30.06
N GLU A 11 -19.02 30.52 29.54
CA GLU A 11 -20.14 31.42 29.87
C GLU A 11 -21.31 31.27 28.89
N LEU A 12 -21.14 30.51 27.81
CA LEU A 12 -22.15 30.26 26.80
C LEU A 12 -23.14 29.18 27.25
N THR A 13 -24.40 29.34 26.85
CA THR A 13 -25.42 28.29 26.93
C THR A 13 -25.11 27.16 25.93
N ASP A 14 -25.65 25.96 26.15
CA ASP A 14 -25.48 24.81 25.24
C ASP A 14 -25.84 25.16 23.79
N ARG A 15 -26.91 25.94 23.58
CA ARG A 15 -27.35 26.39 22.25
C ARG A 15 -26.33 27.34 21.61
N GLU A 16 -25.72 28.23 22.37
CA GLU A 16 -24.70 29.15 21.89
C GLU A 16 -23.38 28.43 21.59
N VAL A 17 -23.01 27.42 22.37
CA VAL A 17 -21.86 26.55 22.09
C VAL A 17 -22.06 25.82 20.76
N VAL A 18 -23.23 25.20 20.56
CA VAL A 18 -23.56 24.51 19.29
C VAL A 18 -23.59 25.49 18.12
N ALA A 19 -24.16 26.68 18.28
CA ALA A 19 -24.17 27.71 17.24
C ALA A 19 -22.75 28.19 16.88
N THR A 20 -21.88 28.32 17.89
CA THR A 20 -20.47 28.69 17.71
C THR A 20 -19.69 27.61 16.97
N LEU A 21 -19.87 26.33 17.35
CA LEU A 21 -19.30 25.19 16.63
C LEU A 21 -19.77 25.15 15.16
N ALA A 22 -21.06 25.35 14.92
CA ALA A 22 -21.61 25.40 13.57
C ALA A 22 -21.03 26.56 12.73
N ALA A 23 -20.84 27.73 13.34
CA ALA A 23 -20.23 28.88 12.68
C ALA A 23 -18.75 28.67 12.38
N ALA A 24 -17.97 28.16 13.33
CA ALA A 24 -16.57 27.82 13.15
C ALA A 24 -16.39 26.73 12.09
N GLY A 25 -17.26 25.71 12.09
CA GLY A 25 -17.28 24.66 11.08
C GLY A 25 -17.53 25.21 9.66
N ARG A 26 -18.45 26.17 9.49
CA ARG A 26 -18.64 26.85 8.19
C ARG A 26 -17.39 27.60 7.75
N LEU A 27 -16.74 28.33 8.66
CA LEU A 27 -15.50 29.05 8.35
C LEU A 27 -14.37 28.09 7.94
N LEU A 28 -14.24 26.94 8.61
CA LEU A 28 -13.28 25.90 8.25
C LEU A 28 -13.53 25.39 6.83
N ARG A 29 -14.78 25.03 6.50
CA ARG A 29 -15.13 24.56 5.16
C ARG A 29 -14.92 25.61 4.08
N SER A 30 -15.21 26.88 4.35
CA SER A 30 -14.89 27.98 3.42
C SER A 30 -13.38 28.13 3.21
N ALA A 31 -12.56 27.98 4.25
CA ALA A 31 -11.10 27.99 4.12
C ALA A 31 -10.60 26.77 3.33
N GLU A 32 -11.18 25.59 3.58
CA GLU A 32 -10.91 24.37 2.85
C GLU A 32 -11.21 24.51 1.35
N ALA A 33 -12.33 25.15 0.98
CA ALA A 33 -12.67 25.41 -0.42
C ALA A 33 -11.56 26.21 -1.14
N VAL A 34 -11.03 27.25 -0.48
CA VAL A 34 -9.90 28.03 -1.01
C VAL A 34 -8.63 27.19 -1.11
N LEU A 35 -8.34 26.35 -0.10
CA LEU A 35 -7.20 25.45 -0.13
C LEU A 35 -7.29 24.43 -1.27
N VAL A 36 -8.49 23.91 -1.55
CA VAL A 36 -8.75 22.97 -2.64
C VAL A 36 -8.54 23.65 -3.99
N ASP A 37 -9.09 24.85 -4.20
CA ASP A 37 -8.93 25.62 -5.45
C ASP A 37 -7.47 26.00 -5.70
N ALA A 38 -6.76 26.50 -4.67
CA ALA A 38 -5.33 26.76 -4.76
C ALA A 38 -4.52 25.49 -5.06
N THR A 39 -4.89 24.36 -4.45
CA THR A 39 -4.25 23.06 -4.72
C THR A 39 -4.48 22.60 -6.16
N ALA A 40 -5.67 22.82 -6.72
CA ALA A 40 -5.96 22.53 -8.13
C ALA A 40 -5.04 23.35 -9.06
N HIS A 41 -4.86 24.65 -8.80
CA HIS A 41 -3.93 25.48 -9.57
C HIS A 41 -2.48 25.04 -9.43
N VAL A 42 -2.05 24.57 -8.25
CA VAL A 42 -0.73 23.99 -8.06
C VAL A 42 -0.55 22.73 -8.91
N MET A 43 -1.58 21.88 -8.97
CA MET A 43 -1.57 20.67 -9.80
C MET A 43 -1.41 21.02 -11.28
N ASP A 44 -2.21 21.96 -11.79
CA ASP A 44 -2.17 22.36 -13.21
C ASP A 44 -0.82 23.01 -13.58
N ARG A 45 -0.25 23.83 -12.69
CA ARG A 45 1.07 24.46 -12.89
C ARG A 45 2.26 23.55 -12.60
N SER A 46 2.01 22.31 -12.23
CA SER A 46 3.05 21.30 -11.96
C SER A 46 2.88 20.04 -12.80
N ASP A 47 1.94 20.06 -13.74
CA ASP A 47 1.63 18.92 -14.60
C ASP A 47 2.73 18.64 -15.62
N VAL A 48 2.61 17.51 -16.31
CA VAL A 48 3.49 17.12 -17.40
C VAL A 48 3.32 18.11 -18.57
N GLY A 49 4.44 18.60 -19.11
CA GLY A 49 4.44 19.56 -20.21
C GLY A 49 4.57 21.03 -19.80
N VAL A 50 4.51 21.34 -18.50
CA VAL A 50 4.81 22.69 -17.99
C VAL A 50 6.33 22.89 -17.93
N ALA A 51 6.83 23.90 -18.66
CA ALA A 51 8.26 24.20 -18.76
C ALA A 51 8.90 24.55 -17.40
N GLU A 52 8.23 25.40 -16.62
CA GLU A 52 8.65 25.77 -15.26
C GLU A 52 7.58 25.36 -14.25
N LYS A 53 7.79 24.18 -13.64
CA LYS A 53 6.85 23.63 -12.66
C LYS A 53 6.87 24.44 -11.37
N LEU A 54 5.68 24.77 -10.86
CA LEU A 54 5.53 25.48 -9.60
C LEU A 54 6.21 24.73 -8.43
N THR A 55 6.13 23.40 -8.39
CA THR A 55 6.84 22.61 -7.38
C THR A 55 8.35 22.83 -7.41
N THR A 56 8.95 22.89 -8.60
CA THR A 56 10.40 23.13 -8.76
C THR A 56 10.78 24.55 -8.37
N ALA A 57 9.98 25.54 -8.77
CA ALA A 57 10.19 26.95 -8.40
C ALA A 57 10.20 27.17 -6.88
N PHE A 58 9.45 26.36 -6.13
CA PHE A 58 9.41 26.37 -4.67
C PHE A 58 10.26 25.27 -4.01
N GLY A 59 11.17 24.62 -4.74
CA GLY A 59 12.10 23.63 -4.19
C GLY A 59 11.44 22.39 -3.58
N CYS A 60 10.28 21.99 -4.10
CA CYS A 60 9.50 20.85 -3.65
C CYS A 60 9.53 19.74 -4.70
N ARG A 61 9.68 18.47 -4.28
CA ARG A 61 9.75 17.32 -5.19
C ARG A 61 8.39 16.87 -5.72
N SER A 62 7.30 17.36 -5.13
CA SER A 62 5.93 16.99 -5.51
C SER A 62 4.92 18.06 -5.06
N VAL A 63 3.73 18.04 -5.66
CA VAL A 63 2.58 18.86 -5.21
C VAL A 63 2.26 18.58 -3.75
N ASN A 64 2.32 17.30 -3.33
CA ASN A 64 2.05 16.90 -1.96
C ASN A 64 3.05 17.51 -0.96
N GLU A 65 4.32 17.57 -1.29
CA GLU A 65 5.32 18.25 -0.46
C GLU A 65 5.08 19.76 -0.40
N LEU A 66 4.77 20.39 -1.54
CA LEU A 66 4.48 21.82 -1.60
C LEU A 66 3.26 22.19 -0.73
N VAL A 67 2.17 21.42 -0.82
CA VAL A 67 0.98 21.63 0.01
C VAL A 67 1.30 21.47 1.49
N GLN A 68 2.06 20.44 1.89
CA GLN A 68 2.49 20.26 3.29
C GLN A 68 3.30 21.45 3.81
N ARG A 69 4.32 21.90 3.07
CA ARG A 69 5.18 23.00 3.52
C ARG A 69 4.42 24.32 3.64
N THR A 70 3.52 24.59 2.69
CA THR A 70 2.73 25.83 2.66
C THR A 70 1.67 25.85 3.76
N THR A 71 0.93 24.75 3.94
CA THR A 71 -0.17 24.67 4.92
C THR A 71 0.28 24.27 6.32
N ARG A 72 1.52 23.76 6.46
CA ARG A 72 2.03 23.08 7.67
C ARG A 72 1.18 21.87 8.09
N GLY A 73 0.43 21.31 7.14
CA GLY A 73 -0.41 20.13 7.33
C GLY A 73 0.36 18.81 7.22
N SER A 74 -0.30 17.72 7.64
CA SER A 74 0.24 16.37 7.50
C SER A 74 0.25 15.92 6.03
N LYS A 75 1.02 14.86 5.74
CA LYS A 75 0.99 14.18 4.44
C LYS A 75 -0.43 13.71 4.05
N VAL A 76 -1.22 13.26 5.04
CA VAL A 76 -2.59 12.77 4.82
C VAL A 76 -3.49 13.94 4.42
N SER A 77 -3.51 15.02 5.21
CA SER A 77 -4.28 16.23 4.92
C SER A 77 -3.94 16.83 3.54
N ALA A 78 -2.65 16.86 3.18
CA ALA A 78 -2.23 17.29 1.85
C ALA A 78 -2.69 16.34 0.72
N SER A 79 -2.76 15.03 1.00
CA SER A 79 -3.27 14.05 0.03
C SER A 79 -4.77 14.20 -0.18
N ASP A 80 -5.51 14.51 0.88
CA ASP A 80 -6.96 14.74 0.83
C ASP A 80 -7.30 16.02 0.07
N LEU A 81 -6.54 17.11 0.29
CA LEU A 81 -6.64 18.33 -0.53
C LEU A 81 -6.40 18.03 -2.02
N ILE A 82 -5.37 17.26 -2.37
CA ILE A 82 -5.08 16.88 -3.76
C ILE A 82 -6.21 16.03 -4.35
N ARG A 83 -6.79 15.13 -3.55
CA ARG A 83 -7.90 14.28 -4.01
C ARG A 83 -9.17 15.10 -4.22
N ALA A 84 -9.54 15.97 -3.29
CA ALA A 84 -10.66 16.90 -3.44
C ALA A 84 -10.46 17.83 -4.64
N ALA A 85 -9.25 18.38 -4.82
CA ALA A 85 -8.90 19.21 -5.97
C ALA A 85 -9.02 18.47 -7.29
N ARG A 86 -8.61 17.20 -7.35
CA ARG A 86 -8.72 16.39 -8.57
C ARG A 86 -10.16 16.27 -9.07
N VAL A 87 -11.11 15.98 -8.19
CA VAL A 87 -12.51 15.72 -8.57
C VAL A 87 -13.32 17.00 -8.75
N THR A 88 -12.90 18.11 -8.13
CA THR A 88 -13.62 19.39 -8.19
C THR A 88 -13.03 20.40 -9.17
N ARG A 89 -11.78 20.24 -9.62
CA ARG A 89 -11.17 21.15 -10.61
C ARG A 89 -11.85 21.04 -11.97
N ARG A 90 -11.78 22.12 -12.75
CA ARG A 90 -12.26 22.20 -14.13
C ARG A 90 -11.06 22.17 -15.07
N PRO A 91 -10.70 21.00 -15.63
CA PRO A 91 -9.53 20.91 -16.50
C PRO A 91 -9.76 21.64 -17.82
N VAL A 92 -8.68 22.04 -18.47
CA VAL A 92 -8.71 22.63 -19.82
C VAL A 92 -8.34 21.56 -20.84
N ALA A 93 -9.17 21.39 -21.87
CA ALA A 93 -8.93 20.44 -22.96
C ALA A 93 -7.66 20.84 -23.73
N PRO A 94 -6.64 19.95 -23.86
CA PRO A 94 -5.37 20.30 -24.49
C PRO A 94 -5.48 20.68 -25.96
N SER A 95 -6.46 20.12 -26.68
CA SER A 95 -6.64 20.32 -28.12
C SER A 95 -7.50 21.54 -28.47
N SER A 96 -8.54 21.83 -27.67
CA SER A 96 -9.49 22.92 -27.95
C SER A 96 -9.31 24.15 -27.07
N GLY A 97 -8.59 24.03 -25.95
CA GLY A 97 -8.49 25.09 -24.94
C GLY A 97 -9.80 25.32 -24.15
N GLU A 98 -10.80 24.45 -24.34
CA GLU A 98 -12.09 24.57 -23.66
C GLU A 98 -11.99 24.16 -22.19
N VAL A 99 -12.67 24.90 -21.31
CA VAL A 99 -12.76 24.56 -19.89
C VAL A 99 -13.84 23.50 -19.69
N LEU A 100 -13.41 22.28 -19.40
CA LEU A 100 -14.29 21.13 -19.15
C LEU A 100 -15.01 21.26 -17.79
N PRO A 101 -16.15 20.57 -17.61
CA PRO A 101 -16.75 20.40 -16.29
C PRO A 101 -15.82 19.63 -15.36
N ALA A 102 -16.03 19.79 -14.04
CA ALA A 102 -15.36 18.97 -13.05
C ALA A 102 -15.85 17.51 -13.11
N GLU A 103 -15.11 16.57 -12.52
CA GLU A 103 -15.58 15.19 -12.39
C GLU A 103 -16.82 15.10 -11.50
N LEU A 104 -16.89 15.95 -10.47
CA LEU A 104 -18.04 16.14 -9.58
C LEU A 104 -18.46 17.63 -9.53
N PRO A 105 -19.19 18.13 -10.56
CA PRO A 105 -19.57 19.54 -10.66
C PRO A 105 -20.43 20.05 -9.50
N ARG A 106 -21.40 19.26 -9.03
CA ARG A 106 -22.32 19.66 -7.97
C ARG A 106 -21.62 19.63 -6.62
N MET A 107 -20.69 18.70 -6.41
CA MET A 107 -19.84 18.76 -5.22
C MET A 107 -18.85 19.92 -5.22
N ARG A 108 -18.34 20.33 -6.39
CA ARG A 108 -17.58 21.58 -6.51
C ARG A 108 -18.42 22.77 -6.03
N ASP A 109 -19.68 22.88 -6.47
CA ASP A 109 -20.57 23.99 -6.08
C ASP A 109 -20.84 23.99 -4.57
N ALA A 110 -21.13 22.83 -3.98
CA ALA A 110 -21.36 22.69 -2.54
C ALA A 110 -20.09 22.95 -1.71
N LEU A 111 -18.91 22.57 -2.19
CA LEU A 111 -17.63 22.92 -1.56
C LEU A 111 -17.43 24.44 -1.59
N GLY A 112 -17.64 25.08 -2.75
CA GLY A 112 -17.53 26.53 -2.91
C GLY A 112 -18.51 27.30 -2.02
N ALA A 113 -19.71 26.75 -1.78
CA ALA A 113 -20.69 27.32 -0.85
C ALA A 113 -20.37 27.07 0.64
N GLY A 114 -19.32 26.31 0.96
CA GLY A 114 -18.99 25.90 2.33
C GLY A 114 -20.03 24.95 2.94
N ALA A 115 -20.81 24.27 2.10
CA ALA A 115 -21.80 23.28 2.53
C ALA A 115 -21.14 21.94 2.89
N VAL A 116 -20.08 21.56 2.16
CA VAL A 116 -19.27 20.36 2.41
C VAL A 116 -17.79 20.71 2.60
N GLY A 117 -17.07 19.93 3.40
CA GLY A 117 -15.63 20.06 3.62
C GLY A 117 -14.83 19.12 2.72
N VAL A 118 -13.50 19.15 2.86
CA VAL A 118 -12.59 18.25 2.13
C VAL A 118 -12.88 16.78 2.45
N ASP A 119 -13.17 16.48 3.70
CA ASP A 119 -13.51 15.13 4.18
C ASP A 119 -14.76 14.56 3.48
N GLY A 120 -15.82 15.36 3.37
CA GLY A 120 -17.05 14.98 2.68
C GLY A 120 -16.84 14.79 1.17
N VAL A 121 -16.12 15.70 0.52
CA VAL A 121 -15.78 15.56 -0.91
C VAL A 121 -14.95 14.30 -1.16
N VAL A 122 -13.95 14.04 -0.31
CA VAL A 122 -13.12 12.83 -0.39
C VAL A 122 -13.93 11.57 -0.15
N ALA A 123 -14.85 11.58 0.82
CA ALA A 123 -15.74 10.46 1.10
C ALA A 123 -16.59 10.08 -0.13
N VAL A 124 -17.20 11.07 -0.78
CA VAL A 124 -17.98 10.87 -2.02
C VAL A 124 -17.07 10.37 -3.15
N ALA A 125 -15.95 11.06 -3.38
CA ALA A 125 -15.02 10.71 -4.45
C ALA A 125 -14.48 9.28 -4.33
N VAL A 126 -14.14 8.83 -3.12
CA VAL A 126 -13.64 7.47 -2.89
C VAL A 126 -14.73 6.42 -3.10
N ALA A 127 -15.96 6.69 -2.65
CA ALA A 127 -17.07 5.76 -2.81
C ALA A 127 -17.49 5.60 -4.29
N LEU A 128 -17.48 6.69 -5.06
CA LEU A 128 -17.84 6.69 -6.48
C LEU A 128 -16.66 6.33 -7.41
N ALA A 129 -15.45 6.19 -6.88
CA ALA A 129 -14.26 5.88 -7.67
C ALA A 129 -14.39 4.54 -8.40
N GLY A 130 -14.44 4.59 -9.72
CA GLY A 130 -14.58 3.40 -10.56
C GLY A 130 -15.96 2.74 -10.48
N CYS A 131 -16.99 3.53 -10.15
CA CYS A 131 -18.38 3.07 -10.15
C CYS A 131 -18.79 2.52 -11.54
N PRO A 132 -19.44 1.35 -11.62
CA PRO A 132 -19.84 0.73 -12.90
C PRO A 132 -20.88 1.54 -13.68
N GLY A 133 -21.67 2.39 -13.00
CA GLY A 133 -22.72 3.22 -13.61
C GLY A 133 -22.23 4.28 -14.60
N GLY A 134 -20.92 4.33 -14.86
CA GLY A 134 -20.30 5.26 -15.81
C GLY A 134 -20.48 6.72 -15.42
N MET A 135 -20.16 7.63 -16.35
CA MET A 135 -20.22 9.07 -16.09
C MET A 135 -21.64 9.54 -15.73
N VAL A 136 -22.67 9.01 -16.38
CA VAL A 136 -24.07 9.41 -16.15
C VAL A 136 -24.51 9.07 -14.72
N GLY A 137 -24.21 7.85 -14.26
CA GLY A 137 -24.52 7.44 -12.89
C GLY A 137 -23.77 8.26 -11.85
N VAL A 138 -22.47 8.52 -12.08
CA VAL A 138 -21.66 9.36 -11.19
C VAL A 138 -22.20 10.78 -11.10
N LEU A 139 -22.62 11.39 -12.21
CA LEU A 139 -23.20 12.74 -12.21
C LEU A 139 -24.57 12.80 -11.51
N ALA A 140 -25.39 11.76 -11.65
CA ALA A 140 -26.66 11.67 -10.91
C ALA A 140 -26.43 11.55 -9.40
N ALA A 141 -25.47 10.71 -8.98
CA ALA A 141 -25.09 10.59 -7.58
C ALA A 141 -24.47 11.89 -7.04
N ASP A 142 -23.62 12.58 -7.82
CA ASP A 142 -23.05 13.87 -7.47
C ASP A 142 -24.14 14.92 -7.19
N GLU A 143 -25.16 15.00 -8.04
CA GLU A 143 -26.27 15.93 -7.86
C GLU A 143 -27.03 15.72 -6.55
N GLU A 144 -27.39 14.47 -6.25
CA GLU A 144 -28.15 14.12 -5.05
C GLU A 144 -27.30 14.27 -3.78
N LEU A 145 -26.06 13.77 -3.77
CA LEU A 145 -25.15 13.90 -2.62
C LEU A 145 -24.80 15.37 -2.32
N ALA A 146 -24.68 16.20 -3.35
CA ALA A 146 -24.47 17.63 -3.18
C ALA A 146 -25.72 18.35 -2.65
N ALA A 147 -26.92 17.97 -3.10
CA ALA A 147 -28.17 18.49 -2.55
C ALA A 147 -28.31 18.12 -1.05
N CYS A 148 -28.02 16.88 -0.68
CA CYS A 148 -27.98 16.46 0.72
C CYS A 148 -26.98 17.26 1.54
N SER A 149 -25.77 17.51 1.01
CA SER A 149 -24.74 18.33 1.69
C SER A 149 -25.17 19.79 1.92
N ARG A 150 -26.09 20.32 1.11
CA ARG A 150 -26.69 21.66 1.30
C ARG A 150 -27.93 21.63 2.21
N GLY A 151 -28.39 20.46 2.62
CA GLY A 151 -29.65 20.29 3.34
C GLY A 151 -30.89 20.45 2.46
N GLU A 152 -30.73 20.31 1.15
CA GLU A 152 -31.78 20.44 0.12
C GLU A 152 -32.32 19.08 -0.36
N GLY A 153 -31.74 17.97 0.13
CA GLY A 153 -32.14 16.61 -0.27
C GLY A 153 -33.51 16.19 0.28
N ALA A 154 -33.99 15.03 -0.17
CA ALA A 154 -35.32 14.49 0.16
C ALA A 154 -35.59 14.36 1.68
N ASP A 155 -34.54 14.16 2.49
CA ASP A 155 -34.59 14.05 3.95
C ASP A 155 -34.09 15.33 4.66
N ALA A 156 -34.54 16.52 4.23
CA ALA A 156 -34.01 17.81 4.67
C ALA A 156 -34.11 18.08 6.20
N ALA A 157 -33.09 17.65 6.97
CA ALA A 157 -32.51 18.27 8.19
C ALA A 157 -31.49 17.33 8.87
N PRO A 158 -30.49 17.85 9.60
CA PRO A 158 -29.43 18.76 9.14
C PRO A 158 -28.54 18.11 8.05
N PRO A 159 -27.68 18.88 7.34
CA PRO A 159 -26.76 18.31 6.37
C PRO A 159 -25.91 17.18 6.99
N PRO A 160 -25.68 16.07 6.25
CA PRO A 160 -24.96 14.92 6.77
C PRO A 160 -23.50 15.30 7.08
N CYS A 161 -22.94 14.67 8.11
CA CYS A 161 -21.49 14.68 8.32
C CYS A 161 -20.78 13.85 7.24
N ALA A 162 -19.45 13.93 7.15
CA ALA A 162 -18.69 13.21 6.13
C ALA A 162 -18.89 11.69 6.17
N ASP A 163 -19.07 11.09 7.35
CA ASP A 163 -19.32 9.65 7.49
C ASP A 163 -20.71 9.23 7.01
N GLU A 164 -21.73 10.05 7.24
CA GLU A 164 -23.07 9.84 6.70
C GLU A 164 -23.06 10.02 5.18
N LEU A 165 -22.40 11.06 4.68
CA LEU A 165 -22.25 11.29 3.24
C LEU A 165 -21.50 10.13 2.56
N ARG A 166 -20.50 9.55 3.24
CA ARG A 166 -19.83 8.32 2.78
C ARG A 166 -20.81 7.15 2.67
N GLN A 167 -21.66 6.95 3.68
CA GLN A 167 -22.65 5.87 3.66
C GLN A 167 -23.63 6.04 2.51
N MET A 168 -24.14 7.26 2.32
CA MET A 168 -25.02 7.60 1.20
C MET A 168 -24.34 7.36 -0.14
N ALA A 169 -23.08 7.79 -0.31
CA ALA A 169 -22.32 7.55 -1.53
C ALA A 169 -22.05 6.05 -1.78
N CYS A 170 -21.85 5.25 -0.72
CA CYS A 170 -21.76 3.79 -0.84
C CYS A 170 -23.09 3.19 -1.34
N VAL A 171 -24.23 3.66 -0.83
CA VAL A 171 -25.56 3.22 -1.29
C VAL A 171 -25.75 3.56 -2.77
N TRP A 172 -25.37 4.77 -3.20
CA TRP A 172 -25.37 5.16 -4.61
C TRP A 172 -24.47 4.25 -5.45
N ALA A 173 -23.24 3.98 -5.00
CA ALA A 173 -22.32 3.11 -5.72
C ALA A 173 -22.89 1.68 -5.87
N MET A 174 -23.57 1.16 -4.84
CA MET A 174 -24.26 -0.13 -4.89
C MET A 174 -25.47 -0.12 -5.83
N PHE A 175 -26.26 0.96 -5.82
CA PHE A 175 -27.42 1.10 -6.68
C PHE A 175 -27.04 1.22 -8.16
N LEU A 176 -25.95 1.94 -8.45
CA LEU A 176 -25.41 2.12 -9.79
C LEU A 176 -24.71 0.85 -10.32
N ASP A 177 -24.39 -0.10 -9.44
CA ASP A 177 -23.89 -1.42 -9.79
C ASP A 177 -25.06 -2.36 -10.14
N GLN A 178 -25.75 -2.09 -11.26
CA GLN A 178 -26.96 -2.82 -11.67
C GLN A 178 -26.71 -4.28 -12.06
N ASP A 179 -25.46 -4.63 -12.41
CA ASP A 179 -25.05 -6.01 -12.66
C ASP A 179 -24.87 -6.82 -11.36
N GLY A 180 -24.88 -6.13 -10.21
CA GLY A 180 -24.46 -6.66 -8.92
C GLY A 180 -22.96 -6.87 -8.91
N ALA A 181 -22.33 -6.59 -7.76
CA ALA A 181 -20.92 -6.86 -7.56
C ALA A 181 -20.62 -8.27 -8.06
N GLU A 182 -19.84 -8.38 -9.14
CA GLU A 182 -19.24 -9.65 -9.52
C GLU A 182 -18.74 -10.26 -8.21
N PRO A 183 -19.18 -11.49 -7.83
CA PRO A 183 -18.98 -12.00 -6.49
C PRO A 183 -17.53 -11.73 -6.09
N ARG A 184 -17.32 -11.11 -4.93
CA ARG A 184 -15.98 -10.67 -4.48
C ARG A 184 -14.94 -11.77 -4.68
N GLU A 185 -15.39 -13.02 -4.56
CA GLU A 185 -14.68 -14.26 -4.89
C GLU A 185 -14.25 -14.36 -6.36
N THR A 186 -15.12 -14.19 -7.36
CA THR A 186 -14.76 -14.21 -8.79
C THR A 186 -13.74 -13.12 -9.13
N ARG A 187 -13.89 -11.90 -8.58
CA ARG A 187 -12.90 -10.82 -8.76
C ARG A 187 -11.56 -11.16 -8.11
N ALA A 188 -11.59 -11.70 -6.89
CA ALA A 188 -10.39 -12.15 -6.18
C ALA A 188 -9.70 -13.30 -6.94
N LEU A 189 -10.47 -14.23 -7.50
CA LEU A 189 -9.97 -15.31 -8.34
C LEU A 189 -9.28 -14.76 -9.60
N ARG A 190 -9.86 -13.76 -10.28
CA ARG A 190 -9.22 -13.15 -11.47
C ARG A 190 -7.94 -12.39 -11.16
N LYS A 191 -7.84 -11.77 -9.98
CA LYS A 191 -6.69 -10.95 -9.57
C LYS A 191 -5.60 -11.71 -8.82
N ARG A 192 -5.85 -12.95 -8.39
CA ARG A 192 -4.86 -13.75 -7.66
C ARG A 192 -3.67 -14.08 -8.56
N GLY A 193 -2.47 -13.97 -8.03
CA GLY A 193 -1.23 -14.29 -8.73
C GLY A 193 -0.01 -13.88 -7.92
N ILE A 194 1.09 -14.61 -8.08
CA ILE A 194 2.40 -14.29 -7.52
C ILE A 194 3.39 -14.23 -8.68
N THR A 195 4.17 -13.15 -8.75
CA THR A 195 5.25 -12.98 -9.72
C THR A 195 6.57 -12.80 -8.99
N VAL A 196 7.64 -13.38 -9.56
CA VAL A 196 9.01 -13.20 -9.12
C VAL A 196 9.72 -12.42 -10.23
N GLY A 197 10.16 -11.19 -9.92
CA GLY A 197 10.83 -10.31 -10.87
C GLY A 197 12.29 -10.70 -11.15
N PRO A 198 13.01 -9.95 -12.01
CA PRO A 198 14.43 -10.18 -12.25
C PRO A 198 15.26 -10.01 -10.97
N CYS A 199 16.43 -10.64 -10.93
CA CYS A 199 17.39 -10.45 -9.85
C CYS A 199 18.05 -9.07 -10.00
N VAL A 200 18.06 -8.29 -8.92
CA VAL A 200 18.78 -7.00 -8.83
C VAL A 200 19.43 -6.93 -7.45
N ASP A 201 20.73 -6.69 -7.42
CA ASP A 201 21.54 -6.67 -6.19
C ASP A 201 21.42 -7.98 -5.38
N GLY A 202 21.32 -9.12 -6.07
CA GLY A 202 21.15 -10.44 -5.46
C GLY A 202 19.77 -10.70 -4.84
N LEU A 203 18.77 -9.88 -5.13
CA LEU A 203 17.42 -9.98 -4.59
C LEU A 203 16.36 -10.06 -5.71
N HIS A 204 15.39 -10.95 -5.54
CA HIS A 204 14.20 -10.99 -6.39
C HIS A 204 13.02 -10.27 -5.74
N ALA A 205 12.38 -9.36 -6.46
CA ALA A 205 11.13 -8.75 -6.01
C ALA A 205 9.96 -9.72 -6.21
N VAL A 206 9.33 -10.16 -5.13
CA VAL A 206 8.09 -10.96 -5.16
C VAL A 206 6.89 -10.02 -5.04
N ARG A 207 5.96 -10.06 -6.00
CA ARG A 207 4.76 -9.22 -6.02
C ARG A 207 3.52 -10.06 -6.29
N GLY A 208 2.35 -9.60 -5.83
CA GLY A 208 1.11 -10.31 -6.13
C GLY A 208 -0.01 -10.11 -5.12
N HIS A 209 -1.14 -10.76 -5.41
CA HIS A 209 -2.27 -10.88 -4.51
C HIS A 209 -2.58 -12.36 -4.33
N VAL A 210 -2.70 -12.80 -3.08
CA VAL A 210 -3.10 -14.17 -2.73
C VAL A 210 -4.50 -14.16 -2.14
N LEU A 211 -5.19 -15.30 -2.23
CA LEU A 211 -6.50 -15.49 -1.60
C LEU A 211 -6.38 -15.45 -0.07
N PRO A 212 -7.45 -15.09 0.67
CA PRO A 212 -7.41 -14.97 2.13
C PRO A 212 -6.90 -16.23 2.83
N GLU A 213 -7.34 -17.42 2.42
CA GLU A 213 -6.95 -18.70 2.99
C GLU A 213 -5.46 -18.98 2.77
N VAL A 214 -4.91 -18.64 1.60
CA VAL A 214 -3.47 -18.77 1.30
C VAL A 214 -2.66 -17.79 2.13
N ALA A 215 -3.15 -16.56 2.32
CA ALA A 215 -2.49 -15.55 3.17
C ALA A 215 -2.43 -16.00 4.63
N VAL A 216 -3.51 -16.59 5.15
CA VAL A 216 -3.57 -17.10 6.52
C VAL A 216 -2.65 -18.32 6.69
N GLN A 217 -2.66 -19.27 5.75
CA GLN A 217 -1.75 -20.42 5.79
C GLN A 217 -0.28 -20.00 5.78
N LEU A 218 0.10 -19.03 4.94
CA LEU A 218 1.46 -18.50 4.91
C LEU A 218 1.85 -17.83 6.24
N ARG A 219 0.94 -17.05 6.83
CA ARG A 219 1.17 -16.42 8.14
C ARG A 219 1.33 -17.45 9.25
N LEU A 220 0.49 -18.48 9.28
CA LEU A 220 0.61 -19.59 10.22
C LEU A 220 1.96 -20.31 10.07
N GLY A 221 2.43 -20.50 8.83
CA GLY A 221 3.77 -21.02 8.57
C GLY A 221 4.86 -20.13 9.17
N PHE A 222 4.79 -18.80 8.97
CA PHE A 222 5.73 -17.88 9.60
C PHE A 222 5.67 -17.94 11.12
N ASP A 223 4.47 -17.92 11.69
CA ASP A 223 4.28 -17.98 13.13
C ASP A 223 4.80 -19.31 13.72
N SER A 224 4.71 -20.42 12.97
CA SER A 224 5.26 -21.72 13.40
C SER A 224 6.79 -21.75 13.49
N VAL A 225 7.49 -21.01 12.63
CA VAL A 225 8.97 -20.94 12.63
C VAL A 225 9.46 -19.87 13.59
N LEU A 226 8.72 -18.77 13.73
CA LEU A 226 9.14 -17.60 14.50
C LEU A 226 8.67 -17.61 15.95
N ASN A 227 7.77 -18.52 16.33
CA ASN A 227 7.27 -18.62 17.69
C ASN A 227 8.37 -19.20 18.61
N PRO A 228 8.79 -18.45 19.65
CA PRO A 228 9.85 -18.89 20.57
C PRO A 228 9.46 -20.08 21.46
N LYS A 229 8.18 -20.47 21.49
CA LYS A 229 7.66 -21.57 22.34
C LYS A 229 7.49 -22.90 21.60
N VAL A 230 7.95 -23.01 20.35
CA VAL A 230 7.82 -24.25 19.58
C VAL A 230 8.99 -25.17 19.93
N GLU A 231 8.71 -26.46 20.19
CA GLU A 231 9.75 -27.49 20.33
C GLU A 231 10.66 -27.44 19.11
N ALA A 232 11.96 -27.29 19.33
CA ALA A 232 12.94 -26.93 18.31
C ALA A 232 12.81 -27.79 17.05
N VAL A 233 12.40 -27.17 15.93
CA VAL A 233 12.68 -27.72 14.61
C VAL A 233 14.21 -27.78 14.48
N PRO A 234 14.81 -28.91 14.08
CA PRO A 234 16.26 -29.00 13.96
C PRO A 234 16.74 -27.90 13.02
N ALA A 235 17.43 -26.92 13.60
CA ALA A 235 17.92 -25.75 12.88
C ALA A 235 18.88 -26.22 11.79
N VAL A 236 18.46 -26.07 10.55
CA VAL A 236 19.35 -26.22 9.40
C VAL A 236 20.32 -25.03 9.43
N GLY A 237 21.53 -25.26 9.93
CA GLY A 237 22.72 -24.50 9.53
C GLY A 237 23.11 -23.24 10.31
N VAL A 238 22.79 -23.10 11.59
CA VAL A 238 23.48 -22.12 12.46
C VAL A 238 24.19 -22.88 13.59
N PRO A 239 25.54 -22.84 13.69
CA PRO A 239 26.25 -23.54 14.75
C PRO A 239 26.01 -22.81 16.07
N VAL A 240 25.22 -23.42 16.96
CA VAL A 240 25.17 -23.05 18.37
C VAL A 240 26.25 -23.86 19.07
N PHE A 241 27.33 -23.18 19.48
CA PHE A 241 28.33 -23.76 20.37
C PHE A 241 27.86 -23.62 21.81
N THR A 242 27.39 -24.71 22.42
CA THR A 242 27.47 -24.87 23.88
C THR A 242 27.77 -26.33 24.21
N THR A 243 28.92 -26.52 24.82
CA THR A 243 29.41 -27.75 25.40
C THR A 243 28.70 -28.07 26.72
N THR A 244 28.30 -29.34 26.87
CA THR A 244 28.05 -30.09 28.11
C THR A 244 26.73 -29.85 28.86
N ASP A 245 26.12 -30.98 29.19
CA ASP A 245 24.91 -31.20 29.97
C ASP A 245 24.94 -30.54 31.35
N VAL A 246 23.93 -29.72 31.70
CA VAL A 246 23.25 -29.69 33.01
C VAL A 246 21.86 -29.08 32.84
N GLU A 247 20.84 -29.79 33.34
CA GLU A 247 19.47 -29.34 33.52
C GLU A 247 19.39 -28.07 34.38
N THR A 248 18.90 -26.95 33.83
CA THR A 248 18.28 -25.86 34.60
C THR A 248 17.29 -25.10 33.71
N ASP A 249 16.03 -25.08 34.14
CA ASP A 249 14.90 -24.34 33.55
C ASP A 249 14.97 -22.86 33.94
N GLU A 250 15.94 -22.14 33.39
CA GLU A 250 15.97 -20.67 33.37
C GLU A 250 16.29 -20.19 31.95
N PRO A 251 15.42 -19.41 31.28
CA PRO A 251 15.74 -18.86 29.98
C PRO A 251 16.83 -17.81 30.16
N LEU A 252 18.09 -18.20 29.89
CA LEU A 252 19.18 -17.29 29.65
C LEU A 252 18.71 -16.22 28.64
N PRO A 253 19.00 -14.92 28.88
CA PRO A 253 18.66 -13.87 27.93
C PRO A 253 19.58 -14.04 26.70
N GLY A 254 19.16 -14.89 25.77
CA GLY A 254 19.80 -15.01 24.47
C GLY A 254 19.84 -13.63 23.82
N GLU A 255 20.98 -13.28 23.22
CA GLU A 255 21.14 -12.02 22.49
C GLU A 255 19.90 -11.77 21.63
N ALA A 256 19.22 -10.66 21.88
CA ALA A 256 18.01 -10.32 21.15
C ALA A 256 18.31 -10.36 19.64
N ASP A 257 17.67 -11.29 18.94
CA ASP A 257 17.86 -11.48 17.51
C ASP A 257 17.57 -10.17 16.77
N ARG A 258 18.65 -9.55 16.29
CA ARG A 258 18.68 -8.20 15.70
C ARG A 258 18.08 -8.13 14.30
N ARG A 259 17.71 -9.27 13.70
CA ARG A 259 17.07 -9.29 12.38
C ARG A 259 15.71 -8.61 12.44
N THR A 260 15.40 -7.83 11.41
CA THR A 260 14.09 -7.21 11.25
C THR A 260 13.00 -8.29 11.07
N ARG A 261 11.75 -7.95 11.37
CA ARG A 261 10.61 -8.88 11.16
C ARG A 261 10.54 -9.40 9.73
N ALA A 262 10.82 -8.56 8.74
CA ALA A 262 10.81 -8.96 7.33
C ALA A 262 11.91 -9.98 7.00
N GLN A 263 13.12 -9.80 7.54
CA GLN A 263 14.22 -10.77 7.38
C GLN A 263 13.88 -12.11 8.04
N LYS A 264 13.27 -12.09 9.23
CA LYS A 264 12.82 -13.33 9.89
C LYS A 264 11.74 -14.06 9.07
N GLN A 265 10.80 -13.32 8.47
CA GLN A 265 9.79 -13.89 7.59
C GLN A 265 10.38 -14.47 6.30
N HIS A 266 11.42 -13.84 5.75
CA HIS A 266 12.17 -14.40 4.62
C HIS A 266 12.79 -15.76 4.97
N ASP A 267 13.49 -15.84 6.11
CA ASP A 267 14.13 -17.09 6.54
C ASP A 267 13.10 -18.19 6.83
N ALA A 268 11.96 -17.83 7.43
CA ALA A 268 10.84 -18.73 7.62
C ALA A 268 10.24 -19.21 6.29
N LEU A 269 10.11 -18.34 5.29
CA LEU A 269 9.66 -18.71 3.95
C LEU A 269 10.62 -19.71 3.31
N ALA A 270 11.93 -19.48 3.40
CA ALA A 270 12.95 -20.38 2.87
C ALA A 270 12.85 -21.79 3.51
N MET A 271 12.64 -21.86 4.83
CA MET A 271 12.44 -23.12 5.54
C MET A 271 11.17 -23.86 5.09
N ILE A 272 10.05 -23.14 4.93
CA ILE A 272 8.79 -23.73 4.44
C ILE A 272 8.97 -24.28 3.02
N LEU A 273 9.65 -23.55 2.14
CA LEU A 273 9.93 -24.00 0.77
C LEU A 273 10.81 -25.25 0.76
N ALA A 274 11.87 -25.28 1.57
CA ALA A 274 12.75 -26.45 1.70
C ALA A 274 11.99 -27.69 2.22
N ALA A 275 11.10 -27.51 3.20
CA ALA A 275 10.25 -28.59 3.71
C ALA A 275 9.27 -29.10 2.66
N ALA A 276 8.65 -28.20 1.89
CA ALA A 276 7.66 -28.52 0.87
C ALA A 276 8.25 -29.13 -0.40
N ALA A 277 9.51 -28.83 -0.74
CA ALA A 277 10.14 -29.21 -2.01
C ALA A 277 10.02 -30.70 -2.35
N ARG A 278 10.10 -31.58 -1.33
CA ARG A 278 9.98 -33.05 -1.50
C ARG A 278 8.56 -33.52 -1.84
N SER A 279 7.57 -32.69 -1.55
CA SER A 279 6.15 -32.96 -1.74
C SER A 279 5.59 -32.28 -2.99
N LEU A 280 6.42 -31.51 -3.70
CA LEU A 280 6.02 -30.81 -4.92
C LEU A 280 5.90 -31.80 -6.10
N PRO A 281 5.03 -31.51 -7.08
CA PRO A 281 4.96 -32.27 -8.32
C PRO A 281 6.32 -32.36 -9.02
N THR A 282 6.57 -33.49 -9.69
CA THR A 282 7.81 -33.69 -10.42
C THR A 282 7.91 -32.77 -11.63
N LEU A 283 9.12 -32.25 -11.87
CA LEU A 283 9.47 -31.51 -13.07
C LEU A 283 10.27 -32.45 -13.98
N GLY A 284 9.70 -32.85 -15.13
CA GLY A 284 10.38 -33.77 -16.05
C GLY A 284 10.65 -35.17 -15.48
N GLY A 285 9.85 -35.64 -14.52
CA GLY A 285 9.98 -36.97 -13.91
C GLY A 285 10.83 -37.03 -12.63
N ALA A 286 11.48 -35.93 -12.22
CA ALA A 286 12.24 -35.82 -10.98
C ALA A 286 11.69 -34.72 -10.07
N ALA A 287 12.03 -34.74 -8.78
CA ALA A 287 11.68 -33.65 -7.86
C ALA A 287 12.36 -32.33 -8.30
N PRO A 288 11.73 -31.17 -8.11
CA PRO A 288 12.34 -29.88 -8.40
C PRO A 288 13.71 -29.75 -7.72
N THR A 289 14.77 -29.59 -8.51
CA THR A 289 16.16 -29.57 -8.02
C THR A 289 16.79 -28.20 -8.30
N LEU A 290 17.33 -27.56 -7.26
CA LEU A 290 18.09 -26.33 -7.40
C LEU A 290 19.52 -26.65 -7.84
N VAL A 291 19.91 -26.20 -9.03
CA VAL A 291 21.27 -26.39 -9.55
C VAL A 291 22.12 -25.18 -9.20
N VAL A 292 23.23 -25.42 -8.51
CA VAL A 292 24.26 -24.42 -8.21
C VAL A 292 25.57 -24.87 -8.83
N SER A 293 26.18 -24.03 -9.65
CA SER A 293 27.47 -24.30 -10.27
C SER A 293 28.54 -23.33 -9.77
N VAL A 294 29.74 -23.85 -9.54
CA VAL A 294 30.91 -23.10 -9.08
C VAL A 294 32.10 -23.60 -9.86
N ARG A 295 33.00 -22.72 -10.28
CA ARG A 295 34.27 -23.14 -10.86
C ARG A 295 35.14 -23.82 -9.81
N GLU A 296 35.82 -24.89 -10.17
CA GLU A 296 36.66 -25.65 -9.24
C GLU A 296 37.78 -24.77 -8.65
N GLU A 297 38.40 -23.92 -9.46
CA GLU A 297 39.42 -22.94 -9.04
C GLU A 297 38.89 -21.94 -7.98
N ASP A 298 37.66 -21.46 -8.16
CA ASP A 298 37.02 -20.50 -7.25
C ASP A 298 36.62 -21.17 -5.94
N LEU A 299 36.16 -22.42 -6.01
CA LEU A 299 35.83 -23.22 -4.84
C LEU A 299 37.07 -23.57 -4.01
N ALA A 300 38.18 -23.94 -4.68
CA ALA A 300 39.44 -24.31 -4.06
C ALA A 300 40.16 -23.10 -3.43
N SER A 301 40.16 -21.96 -4.13
CA SER A 301 40.77 -20.71 -3.63
C SER A 301 39.91 -20.01 -2.57
N GLY A 302 38.62 -20.36 -2.49
CA GLY A 302 37.63 -19.71 -1.64
C GLY A 302 37.31 -18.27 -2.05
N ARG A 303 37.71 -17.86 -3.27
CA ARG A 303 37.50 -16.53 -3.84
C ARG A 303 36.88 -16.71 -5.22
N GLY A 304 35.79 -16.01 -5.51
CA GLY A 304 35.06 -16.12 -6.78
C GLY A 304 33.55 -16.07 -6.56
N SER A 305 32.79 -16.51 -7.56
CA SER A 305 31.34 -16.50 -7.55
C SER A 305 30.75 -17.87 -7.91
N ALA A 306 29.51 -18.07 -7.48
CA ALA A 306 28.68 -19.20 -7.85
C ALA A 306 27.53 -18.72 -8.76
N HIS A 307 26.95 -19.64 -9.51
CA HIS A 307 25.80 -19.39 -10.36
C HIS A 307 24.66 -20.30 -9.96
N ILE A 308 23.44 -19.76 -9.89
CA ILE A 308 22.22 -20.51 -9.59
C ILE A 308 21.39 -20.60 -10.86
N GLY A 309 20.94 -21.79 -11.24
CA GLY A 309 20.04 -21.97 -12.38
C GLY A 309 18.77 -21.16 -12.21
N GLY A 310 18.53 -20.20 -13.12
CA GLY A 310 17.38 -19.28 -13.08
C GLY A 310 17.66 -17.92 -12.43
N CYS A 311 18.89 -17.66 -11.99
CA CYS A 311 19.35 -16.33 -11.56
C CYS A 311 20.38 -15.79 -12.56
N ASP A 312 20.13 -14.61 -13.11
CA ASP A 312 21.00 -13.98 -14.12
C ASP A 312 22.24 -13.30 -13.50
N GLU A 313 22.22 -13.05 -12.18
CA GLU A 313 23.35 -12.46 -11.46
C GLU A 313 24.21 -13.53 -10.77
N PRO A 314 25.55 -13.35 -10.75
CA PRO A 314 26.44 -14.22 -9.99
C PRO A 314 26.23 -14.01 -8.48
N VAL A 315 26.21 -15.11 -7.72
CA VAL A 315 26.06 -15.07 -6.26
C VAL A 315 27.39 -15.37 -5.57
N SER A 316 27.49 -15.04 -4.28
CA SER A 316 28.69 -15.33 -3.49
C SER A 316 28.86 -16.84 -3.26
N LEU A 317 30.12 -17.28 -3.08
CA LEU A 317 30.44 -18.66 -2.70
C LEU A 317 29.78 -19.12 -1.39
N SER A 318 29.41 -18.18 -0.51
CA SER A 318 28.68 -18.49 0.72
C SER A 318 27.30 -19.08 0.45
N VAL A 319 26.61 -18.66 -0.62
CA VAL A 319 25.30 -19.19 -1.01
C VAL A 319 25.43 -20.64 -1.47
N ALA A 320 26.44 -20.95 -2.28
CA ALA A 320 26.71 -22.33 -2.71
C ALA A 320 27.02 -23.26 -1.52
N ARG A 321 27.82 -22.79 -0.56
CA ARG A 321 28.10 -23.54 0.68
C ARG A 321 26.85 -23.74 1.53
N HIS A 322 26.00 -22.71 1.64
CA HIS A 322 24.76 -22.79 2.40
C HIS A 322 23.78 -23.80 1.80
N VAL A 323 23.55 -23.76 0.48
CA VAL A 323 22.72 -24.75 -0.23
C VAL A 323 23.29 -26.16 -0.06
N ALA A 324 24.61 -26.30 -0.10
CA ALA A 324 25.26 -27.61 0.08
C ALA A 324 25.06 -28.19 1.50
N CYS A 325 24.97 -27.34 2.54
CA CYS A 325 24.74 -27.79 3.91
C CYS A 325 23.27 -28.10 4.22
N ALA A 326 22.33 -27.53 3.47
CA ALA A 326 20.90 -27.55 3.79
C ALA A 326 20.09 -28.65 3.09
N GLY A 327 20.63 -29.31 2.06
CA GLY A 327 19.89 -30.25 1.21
C GLY A 327 20.61 -31.56 0.93
N ALA A 328 19.92 -32.49 0.26
CA ALA A 328 20.55 -33.67 -0.31
C ALA A 328 21.33 -33.25 -1.56
N VAL A 329 22.66 -33.16 -1.46
CA VAL A 329 23.52 -32.66 -2.54
C VAL A 329 23.98 -33.81 -3.42
N GLN A 330 23.79 -33.68 -4.72
CA GLN A 330 24.49 -34.49 -5.72
C GLN A 330 25.63 -33.66 -6.30
N LYS A 331 26.87 -33.97 -5.92
CA LYS A 331 28.06 -33.32 -6.49
C LYS A 331 28.37 -33.95 -7.85
N VAL A 332 28.42 -33.12 -8.89
CA VAL A 332 28.87 -33.50 -10.24
C VAL A 332 30.01 -32.58 -10.62
N VAL A 333 31.14 -33.15 -11.05
CA VAL A 333 32.30 -32.39 -11.53
C VAL A 333 32.37 -32.58 -13.05
N PHE A 334 32.46 -31.47 -13.77
CA PHE A 334 32.64 -31.49 -15.22
C PHE A 334 34.11 -31.20 -15.55
N ASP A 335 34.70 -31.99 -16.44
CA ASP A 335 36.03 -31.71 -16.98
C ASP A 335 35.99 -30.52 -17.96
N ALA A 336 37.17 -30.06 -18.41
CA ALA A 336 37.29 -28.95 -19.36
C ALA A 336 36.62 -29.22 -20.73
N ALA A 337 36.24 -30.47 -21.02
CA ALA A 337 35.51 -30.87 -22.22
C ALA A 337 34.00 -31.07 -21.96
N GLY A 338 33.50 -30.75 -20.76
CA GLY A 338 32.09 -30.84 -20.38
C GLY A 338 31.60 -32.26 -20.07
N ARG A 339 32.50 -33.22 -19.83
CA ARG A 339 32.13 -34.59 -19.44
C ARG A 339 32.07 -34.72 -17.93
N CYS A 340 31.10 -35.49 -17.42
CA CYS A 340 31.04 -35.84 -16.00
C CYS A 340 32.21 -36.76 -15.64
N ALA A 341 32.98 -36.38 -14.62
CA ALA A 341 34.02 -37.20 -14.00
C ALA A 341 33.51 -37.97 -12.78
#